data_AF-A0A2S9QR69-F1
#
_entry.id   AF-A0A2S9QR69-F1
#
_cell.length_a   1.000
_cell.length_b   1.000
_cell.length_c   1.000
_cell.angle_alpha   90.00
_cell.angle_beta   90.00
_cell.angle_gamma   90.00
#
_symmetry.space_group_name_H-M   'P 1'
#
loop_
_entity.id
_entity.type
_entity.pdbx_description
1 polymer ?
#
loop_
_entity_poly.entity_id
_entity_poly.type
_entity_poly.pdbx_seq_one_letter_code
_entity_poly.pdbx_strand_id
1 'polypeptide(L)'
;MTMLALFDDYEHRTRLLARSLRIAGVPHTPVVIRCTGLPPEGVRSPIAEYTGLRGGGEPLFFDEVPVPPWCEIRQGREPFGEILRDGARIARIRYEPNSYRRVERVEWVLPDGTLSHAEHYDRSGSRYAVTHYAPGRDGRVIAQQTVYSGPGPWRIDVDHGAKTVIMRSRTELRAFPSVSAFVAHFVTEQGIDAERILINSLSYPLFTSWLLADEPNTTLFWQEPMPGEVPGNMVAELERPRALTRIVFGEERLRRKVAARHPGTPVALDTLSPLDQFAEHRGYEARRVFTLTNSDELPALPELLEALPGVRFVVAALTLMSERLHELGRRHANLTLIPTASRRRIREELDRASVYLDVNAGSQVLDAVPAAYHLGLVVLAHAPVAKSPAHALVCAGPGELRERLATATAGPEGRAAELAELQAQACPLSTPADYRRLLPG
;
A
#
# COMPACT_ATOMS: atom_id res chain seq x y z
N MET A 1 24.26 -0.53 -18.82
CA MET A 1 23.81 -1.44 -17.76
C MET A 1 22.29 -1.58 -17.80
N THR A 2 21.80 -2.74 -18.24
CA THR A 2 20.39 -3.10 -18.13
C THR A 2 20.09 -3.65 -16.73
N MET A 3 18.93 -3.31 -16.16
CA MET A 3 18.52 -3.81 -14.84
C MET A 3 17.21 -4.61 -14.93
N LEU A 4 17.09 -5.62 -14.07
CA LEU A 4 15.84 -6.35 -13.85
C LEU A 4 15.26 -5.92 -12.52
N ALA A 5 14.03 -5.41 -12.48
CA ALA A 5 13.35 -5.09 -11.24
C ALA A 5 12.32 -6.18 -10.89
N LEU A 6 12.64 -7.04 -9.91
CA LEU A 6 11.75 -8.09 -9.41
C LEU A 6 10.97 -7.59 -8.19
N PHE A 7 9.67 -7.37 -8.38
CA PHE A 7 8.77 -6.96 -7.31
C PHE A 7 7.95 -8.14 -6.80
N ASP A 8 7.85 -8.29 -5.49
CA ASP A 8 7.09 -9.40 -4.90
C ASP A 8 5.57 -9.25 -5.18
N ASP A 9 5.05 -8.04 -5.00
CA ASP A 9 3.70 -7.59 -5.37
C ASP A 9 3.74 -6.12 -5.83
N TYR A 10 2.59 -5.60 -6.29
CA TYR A 10 2.47 -4.25 -6.85
C TYR A 10 1.60 -3.31 -6.01
N GLU A 11 1.84 -3.31 -4.70
CA GLU A 11 1.23 -2.41 -3.73
C GLU A 11 1.67 -0.94 -3.89
N HIS A 12 1.13 -0.05 -3.05
CA HIS A 12 1.41 1.39 -3.13
C HIS A 12 2.90 1.73 -3.06
N ARG A 13 3.66 1.10 -2.15
CA ARG A 13 5.11 1.34 -2.01
C ARG A 13 5.88 0.89 -3.26
N THR A 14 5.52 -0.25 -3.85
CA THR A 14 6.09 -0.72 -5.13
C THR A 14 5.79 0.25 -6.26
N ARG A 15 4.54 0.76 -6.35
CA ARG A 15 4.15 1.76 -7.37
C ARG A 15 4.97 3.03 -7.26
N LEU A 16 5.21 3.53 -6.04
CA LEU A 16 6.07 4.69 -5.79
C LEU A 16 7.51 4.42 -6.21
N LEU A 17 8.06 3.23 -5.90
CA LEU A 17 9.41 2.86 -6.34
C LEU A 17 9.52 2.77 -7.87
N ALA A 18 8.60 2.06 -8.53
CA ALA A 18 8.58 1.92 -9.99
C ALA A 18 8.45 3.30 -10.69
N ARG A 19 7.59 4.18 -10.16
CA ARG A 19 7.50 5.58 -10.61
C ARG A 19 8.82 6.31 -10.43
N SER A 20 9.46 6.16 -9.28
CA SER A 20 10.75 6.82 -8.96
C SER A 20 11.86 6.40 -9.91
N LEU A 21 12.00 5.09 -10.17
CA LEU A 21 12.99 4.56 -11.12
C LEU A 21 12.76 5.12 -12.53
N ARG A 22 11.49 5.20 -12.97
CA ARG A 22 11.12 5.78 -14.26
C ARG A 22 11.43 7.27 -14.35
N ILE A 23 11.07 8.06 -13.34
CA ILE A 23 11.37 9.51 -13.28
C ILE A 23 12.88 9.75 -13.29
N ALA A 24 13.64 8.92 -12.57
CA ALA A 24 15.10 9.00 -12.54
C ALA A 24 15.77 8.58 -13.85
N GLY A 25 15.02 8.01 -14.81
CA GLY A 25 15.54 7.51 -16.07
C GLY A 25 16.44 6.28 -15.91
N VAL A 26 16.23 5.47 -14.86
CA VAL A 26 16.97 4.22 -14.64
C VAL A 26 16.43 3.17 -15.62
N PRO A 27 17.23 2.64 -16.57
CA PRO A 27 16.77 1.61 -17.51
C PRO A 27 16.53 0.29 -16.78
N HIS A 28 15.30 -0.20 -16.78
CA HIS A 28 14.96 -1.46 -16.11
C HIS A 28 13.79 -2.18 -16.77
N THR A 29 13.76 -3.50 -16.63
CA THR A 29 12.63 -4.37 -16.97
C THR A 29 11.89 -4.73 -15.68
N PRO A 30 10.69 -4.16 -15.42
CA PRO A 30 9.93 -4.49 -14.22
C PRO A 30 9.14 -5.78 -14.40
N VAL A 31 9.29 -6.70 -13.44
CA VAL A 31 8.57 -7.97 -13.34
C VAL A 31 7.94 -8.06 -11.95
N VAL A 32 6.64 -8.31 -11.88
CA VAL A 32 5.92 -8.58 -10.63
C VAL A 32 5.60 -10.07 -10.50
N ILE A 33 5.97 -10.65 -9.36
CA ILE A 33 5.83 -12.08 -9.06
C ILE A 33 4.38 -12.41 -8.72
N ARG A 34 3.80 -11.76 -7.71
CA ARG A 34 2.40 -11.91 -7.32
C ARG A 34 1.56 -10.79 -7.93
N CYS A 35 0.54 -11.17 -8.70
CA CYS A 35 -0.35 -10.22 -9.35
C CYS A 35 -1.82 -10.53 -9.04
N THR A 36 -2.56 -9.52 -8.59
CA THR A 36 -4.02 -9.57 -8.44
C THR A 36 -4.69 -9.22 -9.77
N GLY A 37 -4.68 -10.19 -10.69
CA GLY A 37 -5.18 -10.03 -12.05
C GLY A 37 -4.05 -9.63 -13.00
N LEU A 38 -4.16 -8.47 -13.63
CA LEU A 38 -3.19 -7.98 -14.62
C LEU A 38 -2.20 -6.99 -14.01
N PRO A 39 -0.90 -7.10 -14.35
CA PRO A 39 0.06 -6.11 -13.93
C PRO A 39 -0.24 -4.77 -14.62
N PRO A 40 0.17 -3.62 -14.04
CA PRO A 40 0.03 -2.34 -14.71
C PRO A 40 0.79 -2.28 -16.03
N GLU A 41 0.40 -1.34 -16.89
CA GLU A 41 1.03 -1.15 -18.19
C GLU A 41 2.56 -0.99 -18.07
N GLY A 42 3.29 -1.68 -18.93
CA GLY A 42 4.76 -1.71 -18.92
C GLY A 42 5.39 -2.62 -17.86
N VAL A 43 4.58 -3.26 -16.98
CA VAL A 43 5.05 -4.23 -15.98
C VAL A 43 4.74 -5.65 -16.44
N ARG A 44 5.73 -6.53 -16.39
CA ARG A 44 5.63 -7.93 -16.79
C ARG A 44 5.19 -8.80 -15.62
N SER A 45 4.51 -9.91 -15.88
CA SER A 45 4.18 -10.91 -14.85
C SER A 45 4.27 -12.31 -15.45
N PRO A 46 5.04 -13.24 -14.85
CA PRO A 46 5.17 -14.61 -15.36
C PRO A 46 3.81 -15.30 -15.50
N ILE A 47 2.95 -15.14 -14.49
CA ILE A 47 1.61 -15.74 -14.49
C ILE A 47 0.78 -15.17 -15.63
N ALA A 48 0.70 -13.85 -15.76
CA ALA A 48 -0.13 -13.21 -16.78
C ALA A 48 0.33 -13.56 -18.21
N GLU A 49 1.64 -13.56 -18.46
CA GLU A 49 2.18 -13.84 -19.79
C GLU A 49 1.99 -15.31 -20.20
N TYR A 50 2.30 -16.27 -19.32
CA TYR A 50 2.13 -17.70 -19.65
C TYR A 50 0.68 -18.11 -19.79
N THR A 51 -0.19 -17.63 -18.91
CA THR A 51 -1.63 -17.93 -18.97
C THR A 51 -2.37 -17.07 -20.01
N GLY A 52 -1.69 -16.11 -20.64
CA GLY A 52 -2.26 -15.21 -21.63
C GLY A 52 -3.39 -14.34 -21.08
N LEU A 53 -3.38 -14.04 -19.77
CA LEU A 53 -4.32 -13.09 -19.19
C LEU A 53 -4.14 -11.75 -19.90
N ARG A 54 -5.25 -11.21 -20.40
CA ARG A 54 -5.29 -9.93 -21.11
C ARG A 54 -6.41 -9.07 -20.54
N GLY A 55 -6.23 -7.76 -20.62
CA GLY A 55 -7.27 -6.81 -20.27
C GLY A 55 -8.33 -6.68 -21.37
N GLY A 56 -9.42 -6.00 -21.02
CA GLY A 56 -10.52 -5.70 -21.94
C GLY A 56 -11.85 -6.18 -21.38
N GLY A 57 -12.71 -5.24 -20.99
CA GLY A 57 -13.95 -5.49 -20.25
C GLY A 57 -14.10 -4.52 -19.09
N GLU A 58 -15.23 -4.59 -18.39
CA GLU A 58 -15.48 -3.81 -17.17
C GLU A 58 -15.42 -4.74 -15.95
N PRO A 59 -14.94 -4.26 -14.80
CA PRO A 59 -14.94 -5.06 -13.57
C PRO A 59 -16.38 -5.38 -13.16
N LEU A 60 -16.60 -6.60 -12.66
CA LEU A 60 -17.92 -6.97 -12.13
C LEU A 60 -18.31 -6.05 -10.98
N PHE A 61 -19.53 -5.54 -11.03
CA PHE A 61 -20.25 -5.06 -9.87
C PHE A 61 -20.74 -6.26 -9.06
N PHE A 62 -21.00 -6.06 -7.76
CA PHE A 62 -21.22 -7.17 -6.84
C PHE A 62 -22.41 -8.08 -7.21
N ASP A 63 -23.45 -7.55 -7.87
CA ASP A 63 -24.64 -8.29 -8.31
C ASP A 63 -24.47 -8.92 -9.71
N GLU A 64 -23.34 -8.70 -10.36
CA GLU A 64 -22.98 -9.29 -11.65
C GLU A 64 -22.17 -10.59 -11.50
N VAL A 65 -21.84 -10.99 -10.27
CA VAL A 65 -21.12 -12.24 -10.00
C VAL A 65 -21.90 -13.43 -10.55
N PRO A 66 -21.29 -14.29 -11.40
CA PRO A 66 -21.94 -15.51 -11.85
C PRO A 66 -22.25 -16.43 -10.66
N VAL A 67 -23.53 -16.67 -10.41
CA VAL A 67 -23.99 -17.56 -9.34
C VAL A 67 -24.81 -18.72 -9.90
N PRO A 68 -24.82 -19.87 -9.22
CA PRO A 68 -25.72 -20.96 -9.58
C PRO A 68 -27.20 -20.53 -9.57
N PRO A 69 -28.09 -21.28 -10.24
CA PRO A 69 -29.52 -21.03 -10.18
C PRO A 69 -30.07 -20.98 -8.74
N TRP A 70 -31.10 -20.16 -8.55
CA TRP A 70 -31.82 -19.98 -7.28
C TRP A 70 -30.95 -19.42 -6.14
N CYS A 71 -29.93 -18.66 -6.50
CA CYS A 71 -29.13 -17.89 -5.55
C CYS A 71 -29.57 -16.42 -5.52
N GLU A 72 -29.56 -15.83 -4.33
CA GLU A 72 -29.78 -14.41 -4.12
C GLU A 72 -28.42 -13.74 -3.87
N ILE A 73 -28.17 -12.62 -4.55
CA ILE A 73 -27.04 -11.74 -4.24
C ILE A 73 -27.59 -10.51 -3.51
N ARG A 74 -27.00 -10.17 -2.36
CA ARG A 74 -27.37 -8.98 -1.60
C ARG A 74 -26.16 -8.29 -1.00
N GLN A 75 -26.32 -7.00 -0.72
CA GLN A 75 -25.34 -6.27 0.06
C GLN A 75 -25.41 -6.72 1.53
N GLY A 76 -24.27 -7.14 2.10
CA GLY A 76 -24.14 -7.43 3.52
C GLY A 76 -24.12 -6.17 4.39
N ARG A 77 -24.25 -6.34 5.71
CA ARG A 77 -24.11 -5.23 6.68
C ARG A 77 -22.70 -4.65 6.77
N GLU A 78 -21.72 -5.51 6.48
CA GLU A 78 -20.30 -5.20 6.38
C GLU A 78 -19.93 -4.80 4.93
N PRO A 79 -18.72 -4.27 4.64
CA PRO A 79 -18.31 -3.87 3.29
C PRO A 79 -18.00 -5.07 2.37
N PHE A 80 -18.91 -6.05 2.31
CA PHE A 80 -18.88 -7.19 1.39
C PHE A 80 -20.29 -7.52 0.90
N GLY A 81 -20.39 -8.23 -0.23
CA GLY A 81 -21.64 -8.81 -0.73
C GLY A 81 -21.84 -10.24 -0.21
N GLU A 82 -23.08 -10.71 -0.18
CA GLU A 82 -23.44 -12.08 0.21
C GLU A 82 -24.12 -12.79 -0.95
N ILE A 83 -23.80 -14.07 -1.12
CA ILE A 83 -24.53 -14.99 -2.00
C ILE A 83 -25.22 -16.02 -1.12
N LEU A 84 -26.53 -16.17 -1.31
CA LEU A 84 -27.38 -17.04 -0.52
C LEU A 84 -28.09 -18.06 -1.38
N ARG A 85 -28.39 -19.21 -0.77
CA ARG A 85 -29.32 -20.20 -1.29
C ARG A 85 -30.28 -20.59 -0.17
N ASP A 86 -31.58 -20.50 -0.42
CA ASP A 86 -32.63 -20.78 0.57
C ASP A 86 -32.43 -20.04 1.90
N GLY A 87 -31.94 -18.79 1.82
CA GLY A 87 -31.65 -17.94 2.98
C GLY A 87 -30.34 -18.27 3.73
N ALA A 88 -29.64 -19.36 3.39
CA ALA A 88 -28.33 -19.70 3.93
C ALA A 88 -27.21 -19.09 3.10
N ARG A 89 -26.21 -18.48 3.75
CA ARG A 89 -25.06 -17.89 3.06
C ARG A 89 -24.11 -18.98 2.57
N ILE A 90 -23.83 -18.97 1.26
CA ILE A 90 -22.93 -19.92 0.61
C ILE A 90 -21.65 -19.27 0.08
N ALA A 91 -21.61 -17.93 -0.04
CA ALA A 91 -20.37 -17.21 -0.35
C ALA A 91 -20.38 -15.75 0.12
N ARG A 92 -19.18 -15.16 0.18
CA ARG A 92 -18.94 -13.73 0.43
C ARG A 92 -18.22 -13.10 -0.76
N ILE A 93 -18.71 -11.96 -1.22
CA ILE A 93 -18.12 -11.18 -2.31
C ILE A 93 -17.24 -10.10 -1.69
N ARG A 94 -15.92 -10.23 -1.85
CA ARG A 94 -14.94 -9.23 -1.42
C ARG A 94 -14.77 -8.18 -2.49
N TYR A 95 -14.75 -6.91 -2.06
CA TYR A 95 -14.61 -5.78 -2.96
C TYR A 95 -13.15 -5.33 -3.10
N GLU A 96 -12.76 -4.87 -4.28
CA GLU A 96 -11.45 -4.24 -4.49
C GLU A 96 -11.32 -3.05 -3.51
N PRO A 97 -10.21 -2.94 -2.76
CA PRO A 97 -9.99 -1.83 -1.85
C PRO A 97 -10.17 -0.48 -2.54
N ASN A 98 -10.80 0.47 -1.86
CA ASN A 98 -11.09 1.82 -2.37
C ASN A 98 -11.97 1.87 -3.64
N SER A 99 -12.60 0.75 -4.03
CA SER A 99 -13.60 0.72 -5.11
C SER A 99 -15.02 0.91 -4.57
N TYR A 100 -15.97 1.19 -5.47
CA TYR A 100 -17.40 1.12 -5.17
C TYR A 100 -17.94 -0.25 -5.58
N ARG A 101 -17.92 -1.21 -4.64
CA ARG A 101 -18.46 -2.58 -4.78
C ARG A 101 -18.01 -3.32 -6.05
N ARG A 102 -16.80 -3.04 -6.54
CA ARG A 102 -16.18 -3.83 -7.61
C ARG A 102 -15.66 -5.12 -7.02
N VAL A 103 -15.93 -6.25 -7.66
CA VAL A 103 -15.55 -7.57 -7.16
C VAL A 103 -14.04 -7.78 -7.30
N GLU A 104 -13.38 -8.13 -6.21
CA GLU A 104 -12.00 -8.64 -6.20
C GLU A 104 -12.00 -10.17 -6.24
N ARG A 105 -12.77 -10.78 -5.32
CA ARG A 105 -12.88 -12.23 -5.21
C ARG A 105 -14.19 -12.67 -4.55
N VAL A 106 -14.58 -13.91 -4.79
CA VAL A 106 -15.74 -14.56 -4.17
C VAL A 106 -15.26 -15.73 -3.31
N GLU A 107 -15.48 -15.64 -2.01
CA GLU A 107 -15.11 -16.64 -1.00
C GLU A 107 -16.29 -17.58 -0.75
N TRP A 108 -16.23 -18.79 -1.31
CA TRP A 108 -17.23 -19.84 -1.16
C TRP A 108 -17.02 -20.62 0.13
N VAL A 109 -18.12 -20.88 0.86
CA VAL A 109 -18.10 -21.57 2.15
C VAL A 109 -18.89 -22.87 2.10
N LEU A 110 -18.43 -23.86 2.87
CA LEU A 110 -19.16 -25.09 3.16
C LEU A 110 -20.35 -24.82 4.09
N PRO A 111 -21.30 -25.77 4.24
CA PRO A 111 -22.49 -25.59 5.09
C PRO A 111 -22.18 -25.28 6.56
N ASP A 112 -21.03 -25.71 7.07
CA ASP A 112 -20.53 -25.41 8.43
C ASP A 112 -19.89 -24.01 8.55
N GLY A 113 -19.82 -23.25 7.45
CA GLY A 113 -19.20 -21.93 7.37
C GLY A 113 -17.70 -21.96 7.06
N THR A 114 -17.09 -23.13 6.90
CA THR A 114 -15.67 -23.28 6.58
C THR A 114 -15.37 -22.78 5.17
N LEU A 115 -14.30 -21.98 5.02
CA LEU A 115 -13.86 -21.49 3.71
C LEU A 115 -13.40 -22.66 2.82
N SER A 116 -14.05 -22.85 1.68
CA SER A 116 -13.72 -23.90 0.71
C SER A 116 -12.72 -23.40 -0.32
N HIS A 117 -13.10 -22.36 -1.07
CA HIS A 117 -12.27 -21.80 -2.12
C HIS A 117 -12.61 -20.33 -2.36
N ALA A 118 -11.67 -19.61 -2.96
CA ALA A 118 -11.86 -18.24 -3.41
C ALA A 118 -11.66 -18.18 -4.93
N GLU A 119 -12.64 -17.62 -5.63
CA GLU A 119 -12.53 -17.30 -7.05
C GLU A 119 -12.08 -15.85 -7.20
N HIS A 120 -11.01 -15.61 -7.96
CA HIS A 120 -10.43 -14.28 -8.15
C HIS A 120 -10.82 -13.72 -9.52
N TYR A 121 -11.24 -12.46 -9.52
CA TYR A 121 -11.73 -11.76 -10.70
C TYR A 121 -10.80 -10.60 -11.04
N ASP A 122 -10.54 -10.41 -12.32
CA ASP A 122 -9.71 -9.30 -12.81
C ASP A 122 -10.55 -8.08 -13.19
N ARG A 123 -9.88 -7.03 -13.67
CA ARG A 123 -10.53 -5.77 -14.08
C ARG A 123 -11.38 -5.87 -15.35
N SER A 124 -11.36 -7.00 -16.05
CA SER A 124 -12.28 -7.29 -17.14
C SER A 124 -13.54 -8.02 -16.71
N GLY A 125 -13.65 -8.35 -15.41
CA GLY A 125 -14.72 -9.18 -14.87
C GLY A 125 -14.52 -10.69 -15.10
N SER A 126 -13.34 -11.10 -15.60
CA SER A 126 -13.03 -12.50 -15.86
C SER A 126 -12.47 -13.19 -14.61
N ARG A 127 -12.95 -14.40 -14.33
CA ARG A 127 -12.37 -15.27 -13.29
C ARG A 127 -11.04 -15.83 -13.77
N TYR A 128 -9.93 -15.33 -13.23
CA TYR A 128 -8.57 -15.69 -13.69
C TYR A 128 -7.87 -16.71 -12.80
N ALA A 129 -8.30 -16.85 -11.54
CA ALA A 129 -7.72 -17.81 -10.61
C ALA A 129 -8.72 -18.39 -9.61
N VAL A 130 -8.41 -19.57 -9.07
CA VAL A 130 -9.13 -20.17 -7.92
C VAL A 130 -8.12 -20.62 -6.88
N THR A 131 -8.29 -20.17 -5.63
CA THR A 131 -7.51 -20.64 -4.48
C THR A 131 -8.35 -21.62 -3.66
N HIS A 132 -7.88 -22.84 -3.49
CA HIS A 132 -8.48 -23.85 -2.62
C HIS A 132 -7.84 -23.82 -1.24
N TYR A 133 -8.68 -23.94 -0.22
CA TYR A 133 -8.28 -23.95 1.17
C TYR A 133 -8.50 -25.32 1.80
N ALA A 134 -7.61 -25.69 2.71
CA ALA A 134 -7.76 -26.89 3.52
C ALA A 134 -7.52 -26.58 5.01
N PRO A 135 -8.08 -27.38 5.92
CA PRO A 135 -7.76 -27.26 7.34
C PRO A 135 -6.30 -27.63 7.58
N GLY A 136 -5.58 -26.74 8.27
CA GLY A 136 -4.24 -26.96 8.77
C GLY A 136 -4.24 -27.86 10.02
N ARG A 137 -3.08 -28.43 10.34
CA ARG A 137 -2.90 -29.34 11.48
C ARG A 137 -3.15 -28.68 12.84
N ASP A 138 -3.08 -27.36 12.89
CA ASP A 138 -3.32 -26.51 14.07
C ASP A 138 -4.73 -25.90 14.09
N GLY A 139 -5.61 -26.33 13.18
CA GLY A 139 -6.97 -25.79 13.02
C GLY A 139 -7.04 -24.47 12.24
N ARG A 140 -5.91 -23.90 11.79
CA ARG A 140 -5.91 -22.71 10.92
C ARG A 140 -6.17 -23.11 9.47
N VAL A 141 -6.95 -22.31 8.75
CA VAL A 141 -7.18 -22.51 7.32
C VAL A 141 -5.93 -22.12 6.54
N ILE A 142 -5.41 -23.04 5.72
CA ILE A 142 -4.25 -22.81 4.87
C ILE A 142 -4.66 -22.86 3.40
N ALA A 143 -4.19 -21.87 2.62
CA ALA A 143 -4.26 -21.95 1.17
C ALA A 143 -3.38 -23.11 0.72
N GLN A 144 -3.95 -24.10 0.04
CA GLN A 144 -3.21 -25.25 -0.46
C GLN A 144 -2.79 -25.03 -1.90
N GLN A 145 -3.73 -24.69 -2.78
CA GLN A 145 -3.47 -24.59 -4.21
C GLN A 145 -4.12 -23.34 -4.80
N THR A 146 -3.40 -22.59 -5.61
CA THR A 146 -3.98 -21.56 -6.49
C THR A 146 -3.77 -21.96 -7.94
N VAL A 147 -4.85 -22.05 -8.69
CA VAL A 147 -4.85 -22.38 -10.11
C VAL A 147 -5.11 -21.11 -10.91
N TYR A 148 -4.18 -20.74 -11.77
CA TYR A 148 -4.31 -19.63 -12.72
C TYR A 148 -4.61 -20.19 -14.10
N SER A 149 -5.58 -19.59 -14.78
CA SER A 149 -5.96 -19.98 -16.13
C SER A 149 -6.40 -18.76 -16.93
N GLY A 150 -6.00 -18.73 -18.19
CA GLY A 150 -6.44 -17.74 -19.17
C GLY A 150 -6.47 -18.35 -20.57
N PRO A 151 -6.66 -17.54 -21.62
CA PRO A 151 -6.70 -18.01 -23.00
C PRO A 151 -5.33 -18.41 -23.56
N GLY A 152 -4.25 -18.14 -22.83
CA GLY A 152 -2.89 -18.51 -23.19
C GLY A 152 -2.62 -20.01 -23.10
N PRO A 153 -1.40 -20.43 -23.48
CA PRO A 153 -1.06 -21.84 -23.65
C PRO A 153 -0.95 -22.62 -22.34
N TRP A 154 -0.79 -21.95 -21.20
CA TRP A 154 -0.51 -22.59 -19.92
C TRP A 154 -1.61 -22.38 -18.89
N ARG A 155 -1.89 -23.43 -18.11
CA ARG A 155 -2.47 -23.37 -16.76
C ARG A 155 -1.33 -23.47 -15.75
N ILE A 156 -1.38 -22.66 -14.70
CA ILE A 156 -0.34 -22.64 -13.65
C ILE A 156 -0.97 -22.97 -12.30
N ASP A 157 -0.48 -24.01 -11.65
CA ASP A 157 -0.90 -24.46 -10.34
C ASP A 157 0.21 -24.12 -9.33
N VAL A 158 -0.09 -23.31 -8.32
CA VAL A 158 0.85 -22.94 -7.24
C VAL A 158 0.39 -23.59 -5.96
N ASP A 159 1.22 -24.48 -5.39
CA ASP A 159 0.97 -25.03 -4.05
C ASP A 159 1.59 -24.09 -3.01
N HIS A 160 0.77 -23.43 -2.19
CA HIS A 160 1.24 -22.47 -1.20
C HIS A 160 1.75 -23.14 0.09
N GLY A 161 1.41 -24.41 0.32
CA GLY A 161 1.93 -25.20 1.43
C GLY A 161 3.32 -25.76 1.10
N ALA A 162 3.44 -26.45 -0.03
CA ALA A 162 4.70 -27.01 -0.53
C ALA A 162 5.60 -25.97 -1.21
N LYS A 163 5.08 -24.78 -1.52
CA LYS A 163 5.74 -23.68 -2.24
C LYS A 163 6.15 -24.02 -3.67
N THR A 164 5.60 -25.07 -4.27
CA THR A 164 5.93 -25.54 -5.63
C THR A 164 5.03 -24.90 -6.70
N VAL A 165 5.47 -24.97 -7.96
CA VAL A 165 4.68 -24.50 -9.10
C VAL A 165 4.67 -25.57 -10.18
N ILE A 166 3.50 -25.84 -10.76
CA ILE A 166 3.35 -26.72 -11.93
C ILE A 166 2.72 -25.89 -13.05
N MET A 167 3.36 -25.86 -14.21
CA MET A 167 2.78 -25.33 -15.44
C MET A 167 2.38 -26.50 -16.33
N ARG A 168 1.16 -26.49 -16.86
CA ARG A 168 0.73 -27.48 -17.84
C ARG A 168 0.07 -26.83 -19.05
N SER A 169 0.44 -27.31 -20.23
CA SER A 169 -0.26 -27.04 -21.48
C SER A 169 -0.96 -28.34 -21.94
N ARG A 170 -1.47 -28.38 -23.17
CA ARG A 170 -2.04 -29.61 -23.76
C ARG A 170 -0.98 -30.68 -24.01
N THR A 171 0.28 -30.30 -24.21
CA THR A 171 1.34 -31.19 -24.70
C THR A 171 2.54 -31.27 -23.76
N GLU A 172 2.62 -30.42 -22.74
CA GLU A 172 3.80 -30.29 -21.90
C GLU A 172 3.41 -30.04 -20.43
N LEU A 173 4.25 -30.54 -19.53
CA LEU A 173 4.18 -30.28 -18.09
C LEU A 173 5.57 -29.90 -17.59
N ARG A 174 5.64 -28.79 -16.86
CA ARG A 174 6.86 -28.31 -16.18
C ARG A 174 6.58 -28.17 -14.70
N ALA A 175 7.48 -28.68 -13.86
CA ALA A 175 7.39 -28.58 -12.42
C ALA A 175 8.59 -27.80 -11.89
N PHE A 176 8.32 -26.87 -10.97
CA PHE A 176 9.31 -26.03 -10.32
C PHE A 176 9.26 -26.28 -8.82
N PRO A 177 10.42 -26.48 -8.16
CA PRO A 177 10.48 -26.75 -6.73
C PRO A 177 10.13 -25.53 -5.87
N SER A 178 10.11 -24.33 -6.47
CA SER A 178 9.71 -23.11 -5.79
C SER A 178 9.10 -22.09 -6.75
N VAL A 179 8.35 -21.11 -6.21
CA VAL A 179 7.93 -19.92 -6.98
C VAL A 179 9.14 -19.17 -7.55
N SER A 180 10.23 -19.05 -6.79
CA SER A 180 11.46 -18.38 -7.27
C SER A 180 12.10 -19.10 -8.46
N ALA A 181 12.09 -20.44 -8.47
CA ALA A 181 12.58 -21.21 -9.62
C ALA A 181 11.70 -21.02 -10.86
N PHE A 182 10.38 -20.94 -10.68
CA PHE A 182 9.44 -20.60 -11.75
C PHE A 182 9.70 -19.19 -12.32
N VAL A 183 9.95 -18.19 -11.46
CA VAL A 183 10.25 -16.82 -11.90
C VAL A 183 11.62 -16.75 -12.59
N ALA A 184 12.65 -17.43 -12.05
CA ALA A 184 13.97 -17.50 -12.68
C ALA A 184 13.89 -18.13 -14.08
N HIS A 185 13.13 -19.23 -14.23
CA HIS A 185 12.85 -19.83 -15.54
C HIS A 185 12.20 -18.83 -16.50
N PHE A 186 11.20 -18.08 -16.05
CA PHE A 186 10.58 -17.03 -16.87
C PHE A 186 11.58 -15.97 -17.33
N VAL A 187 12.41 -15.45 -16.42
CA VAL A 187 13.41 -14.41 -16.75
C VAL A 187 14.36 -14.92 -17.84
N THR A 188 14.87 -16.15 -17.69
CA THR A 188 15.79 -16.76 -18.65
C THR A 188 15.11 -17.06 -19.99
N GLU A 189 13.91 -17.64 -19.99
CA GLU A 189 13.18 -18.00 -21.21
C GLU A 189 12.82 -16.75 -22.04
N GLN A 190 12.53 -15.64 -21.37
CA GLN A 190 12.20 -14.37 -22.01
C GLN A 190 13.43 -13.58 -22.48
N GLY A 191 14.64 -14.13 -22.33
CA GLY A 191 15.89 -13.50 -22.75
C GLY A 191 16.15 -12.17 -22.04
N ILE A 192 15.68 -12.02 -20.79
CA ILE A 192 15.90 -10.80 -20.01
C ILE A 192 17.32 -10.82 -19.48
N ASP A 193 18.24 -10.23 -20.22
CA ASP A 193 19.63 -10.05 -19.81
C ASP A 193 19.78 -8.77 -18.98
N ALA A 194 20.21 -8.94 -17.72
CA ALA A 194 20.34 -7.84 -16.76
C ALA A 194 21.62 -7.99 -15.95
N GLU A 195 22.45 -6.96 -15.98
CA GLU A 195 23.69 -6.89 -15.23
C GLU A 195 23.45 -6.71 -13.71
N ARG A 196 22.31 -6.10 -13.35
CA ARG A 196 21.90 -5.84 -11.96
C ARG A 196 20.45 -6.19 -11.73
N ILE A 197 20.15 -6.59 -10.50
CA ILE A 197 18.79 -6.91 -10.06
C ILE A 197 18.36 -5.91 -8.99
N LEU A 198 17.14 -5.38 -9.12
CA LEU A 198 16.48 -4.56 -8.10
C LEU A 198 15.36 -5.39 -7.49
N ILE A 199 15.31 -5.48 -6.16
CA ILE A 199 14.26 -6.20 -5.45
C ILE A 199 13.62 -5.31 -4.38
N ASN A 200 12.39 -5.61 -3.96
CA ASN A 200 11.69 -4.87 -2.90
C ASN A 200 11.30 -5.71 -1.66
N SER A 201 11.63 -7.00 -1.65
CA SER A 201 11.33 -7.90 -0.54
C SER A 201 12.39 -8.99 -0.41
N LEU A 202 12.57 -9.50 0.81
CA LEU A 202 13.42 -10.65 1.15
C LEU A 202 12.72 -12.01 0.95
N SER A 203 11.55 -12.00 0.32
CA SER A 203 10.77 -13.18 -0.06
C SER A 203 11.21 -13.71 -1.42
N TYR A 204 10.27 -14.05 -2.32
CA TYR A 204 10.55 -14.61 -3.64
C TYR A 204 11.58 -13.82 -4.47
N PRO A 205 11.60 -12.47 -4.48
CA PRO A 205 12.59 -11.71 -5.25
C PRO A 205 14.05 -12.03 -4.87
N LEU A 206 14.37 -12.11 -3.56
CA LEU A 206 15.72 -12.43 -3.09
C LEU A 206 16.15 -13.83 -3.53
N PHE A 207 15.29 -14.83 -3.32
CA PHE A 207 15.61 -16.20 -3.71
C PHE A 207 15.65 -16.38 -5.24
N THR A 208 14.95 -15.53 -5.99
CA THR A 208 15.04 -15.51 -7.45
C THR A 208 16.38 -14.94 -7.89
N SER A 209 16.88 -13.87 -7.24
CA SER A 209 18.20 -13.32 -7.58
C SER A 209 19.33 -14.31 -7.29
N TRP A 210 19.23 -15.13 -6.24
CA TRP A 210 20.16 -16.24 -5.98
C TRP A 210 20.23 -17.29 -7.09
N LEU A 211 19.19 -17.42 -7.91
CA LEU A 211 19.12 -18.39 -9.01
C LEU A 211 19.56 -17.78 -10.34
N LEU A 212 19.59 -16.45 -10.44
CA LEU A 212 19.90 -15.72 -11.68
C LEU A 212 21.37 -15.27 -11.76
N ALA A 213 22.06 -15.16 -10.63
CA ALA A 213 23.45 -14.71 -10.58
C ALA A 213 24.28 -15.53 -9.58
N ASP A 214 25.51 -15.87 -9.99
CA ASP A 214 26.48 -16.59 -9.14
C ASP A 214 27.18 -15.64 -8.14
N GLU A 215 27.30 -14.36 -8.49
CA GLU A 215 27.95 -13.32 -7.69
C GLU A 215 26.94 -12.24 -7.27
N PRO A 216 27.12 -11.59 -6.10
CA PRO A 216 26.23 -10.53 -5.64
C PRO A 216 26.14 -9.36 -6.64
N ASN A 217 24.93 -9.10 -7.15
CA ASN A 217 24.64 -7.97 -8.06
C ASN A 217 23.28 -7.29 -7.76
N THR A 218 22.69 -7.56 -6.60
CA THR A 218 21.32 -7.15 -6.27
C THR A 218 21.28 -5.93 -5.35
N THR A 219 20.35 -5.00 -5.61
CA THR A 219 19.99 -3.91 -4.71
C THR A 219 18.59 -4.15 -4.14
N LEU A 220 18.47 -4.21 -2.82
CA LEU A 220 17.20 -4.30 -2.10
C LEU A 220 16.68 -2.90 -1.74
N PHE A 221 15.47 -2.57 -2.17
CA PHE A 221 14.69 -1.46 -1.64
C PHE A 221 13.80 -1.97 -0.51
N TRP A 222 14.20 -1.73 0.75
CA TRP A 222 13.45 -2.24 1.90
C TRP A 222 12.14 -1.47 2.10
N GLN A 223 11.01 -2.18 1.98
CA GLN A 223 9.66 -1.59 2.03
C GLN A 223 8.79 -2.10 3.18
N GLU A 224 9.24 -3.08 3.96
CA GLU A 224 8.44 -3.69 5.02
C GLU A 224 8.69 -3.03 6.40
N PRO A 225 7.71 -3.04 7.32
CA PRO A 225 7.95 -2.59 8.70
C PRO A 225 9.02 -3.42 9.40
N MET A 226 9.86 -2.78 10.21
CA MET A 226 10.88 -3.46 11.03
C MET A 226 10.80 -2.97 12.49
N PRO A 227 9.71 -3.30 13.23
CA PRO A 227 9.54 -2.87 14.62
C PRO A 227 10.55 -3.54 15.56
N GLY A 228 10.89 -4.82 15.32
CA GLY A 228 11.75 -5.63 16.18
C GLY A 228 13.19 -5.77 15.68
N GLU A 229 13.69 -6.99 15.69
CA GLU A 229 15.04 -7.31 15.20
C GLU A 229 15.14 -7.23 13.67
N VAL A 230 16.38 -7.18 13.18
CA VAL A 230 16.67 -7.22 11.75
C VAL A 230 16.23 -8.59 11.20
N PRO A 231 15.48 -8.66 10.09
CA PRO A 231 14.97 -9.93 9.55
C PRO A 231 16.09 -10.94 9.26
N GLY A 232 15.87 -12.23 9.54
CA GLY A 232 16.91 -13.26 9.40
C GLY A 232 17.53 -13.35 7.99
N ASN A 233 16.73 -13.25 6.93
CA ASN A 233 17.25 -13.22 5.56
C ASN A 233 18.10 -11.97 5.29
N MET A 234 17.79 -10.83 5.93
CA MET A 234 18.61 -9.63 5.84
C MET A 234 19.94 -9.83 6.57
N VAL A 235 19.90 -10.40 7.79
CA VAL A 235 21.10 -10.69 8.57
C VAL A 235 22.05 -11.60 7.79
N ALA A 236 21.53 -12.67 7.17
CA ALA A 236 22.32 -13.58 6.35
C ALA A 236 23.07 -12.85 5.23
N GLU A 237 22.39 -11.96 4.49
CA GLU A 237 23.00 -11.16 3.42
C GLU A 237 23.96 -10.09 3.94
N LEU A 238 23.68 -9.49 5.11
CA LEU A 238 24.57 -8.51 5.73
C LEU A 238 25.89 -9.12 6.21
N GLU A 239 25.88 -10.38 6.65
CA GLU A 239 27.07 -11.07 7.17
C GLU A 239 27.86 -11.77 6.06
N ARG A 240 27.17 -12.42 5.13
CA ARG A 240 27.76 -13.19 4.03
C ARG A 240 26.89 -12.97 2.78
N PRO A 241 27.10 -11.87 2.04
CA PRO A 241 26.25 -11.55 0.92
C PRO A 241 26.30 -12.63 -0.14
N ARG A 242 25.12 -13.10 -0.54
CA ARG A 242 24.94 -14.04 -1.64
C ARG A 242 24.33 -13.35 -2.85
N ALA A 243 23.40 -12.43 -2.63
CA ALA A 243 22.84 -11.59 -3.69
C ALA A 243 23.11 -10.10 -3.47
N LEU A 244 23.00 -9.62 -2.22
CA LEU A 244 22.89 -8.20 -1.97
C LEU A 244 24.25 -7.51 -2.02
N THR A 245 24.35 -6.48 -2.84
CA THR A 245 25.46 -5.51 -2.80
C THR A 245 25.05 -4.23 -2.10
N ARG A 246 23.74 -3.95 -2.04
CA ARG A 246 23.18 -2.73 -1.46
C ARG A 246 21.80 -2.94 -0.87
N ILE A 247 21.50 -2.22 0.20
CA ILE A 247 20.15 -2.04 0.76
C ILE A 247 19.85 -0.54 0.82
N VAL A 248 18.74 -0.14 0.21
CA VAL A 248 18.19 1.21 0.22
C VAL A 248 16.97 1.24 1.13
N PHE A 249 17.00 2.09 2.14
CA PHE A 249 15.88 2.31 3.07
C PHE A 249 15.08 3.55 2.67
N GLY A 250 13.77 3.53 2.90
CA GLY A 250 12.93 4.73 2.82
C GLY A 250 12.99 5.63 4.06
N GLU A 251 13.64 5.15 5.13
CA GLU A 251 13.69 5.81 6.43
C GLU A 251 15.09 5.73 7.02
N GLU A 252 15.67 6.88 7.35
CA GLU A 252 17.05 6.98 7.84
C GLU A 252 17.23 6.28 9.20
N ARG A 253 16.19 6.24 10.03
CA ARG A 253 16.19 5.48 11.29
C ARG A 253 16.42 3.99 11.09
N LEU A 254 15.88 3.40 10.01
CA LEU A 254 16.03 1.98 9.73
C LEU A 254 17.45 1.68 9.22
N ARG A 255 17.98 2.55 8.34
CA ARG A 255 19.38 2.45 7.90
C ARG A 255 20.35 2.49 9.08
N ARG A 256 20.18 3.45 10.00
CA ARG A 256 21.01 3.57 11.21
C ARG A 256 20.88 2.36 12.13
N LYS A 257 19.66 1.86 12.32
CA LYS A 257 19.39 0.66 13.12
C LYS A 257 20.14 -0.56 12.58
N VAL A 258 20.13 -0.76 11.26
CA VAL A 258 20.85 -1.88 10.61
C VAL A 258 22.37 -1.67 10.70
N ALA A 259 22.86 -0.47 10.38
CA ALA A 259 24.27 -0.14 10.45
C ALA A 259 24.86 -0.32 11.86
N ALA A 260 24.11 0.06 12.91
CA ALA A 260 24.55 -0.09 14.30
C ALA A 260 24.63 -1.56 14.75
N ARG A 261 23.75 -2.43 14.25
CA ARG A 261 23.75 -3.86 14.58
C ARG A 261 24.73 -4.67 13.74
N HIS A 262 25.04 -4.22 12.53
CA HIS A 262 25.94 -4.91 11.59
C HIS A 262 27.03 -3.96 11.07
N PRO A 263 27.92 -3.42 11.93
CA PRO A 263 28.89 -2.40 11.56
C PRO A 263 29.97 -2.87 10.58
N GLY A 264 30.20 -4.19 10.49
CA GLY A 264 31.18 -4.80 9.57
C GLY A 264 30.57 -5.34 8.27
N THR A 265 29.32 -5.01 7.95
CA THR A 265 28.69 -5.52 6.74
C THR A 265 29.41 -5.01 5.48
N PRO A 266 29.68 -5.89 4.49
CA PRO A 266 30.18 -5.47 3.19
C PRO A 266 29.07 -4.92 2.27
N VAL A 267 27.79 -5.04 2.67
CA VAL A 267 26.64 -4.54 1.91
C VAL A 267 26.50 -3.03 2.11
N ALA A 268 26.43 -2.27 1.02
CA ALA A 268 26.22 -0.82 1.11
C ALA A 268 24.82 -0.50 1.68
N LEU A 269 24.74 0.45 2.61
CA LEU A 269 23.48 0.86 3.23
C LEU A 269 23.21 2.34 2.93
N ASP A 270 22.12 2.62 2.21
CA ASP A 270 21.74 3.97 1.77
C ASP A 270 20.29 4.29 2.12
N THR A 271 19.92 5.55 1.94
CA THR A 271 18.54 6.01 2.09
C THR A 271 18.11 6.75 0.82
N LEU A 272 16.91 6.46 0.32
CA LEU A 272 16.25 7.22 -0.73
C LEU A 272 14.78 7.42 -0.38
N SER A 273 14.29 8.64 -0.52
CA SER A 273 12.85 8.90 -0.52
C SER A 273 12.27 8.64 -1.92
N PRO A 274 11.02 8.18 -2.04
CA PRO A 274 10.35 8.11 -3.33
C PRO A 274 10.28 9.49 -4.01
N LEU A 275 10.47 9.51 -5.33
CA LEU A 275 10.28 10.71 -6.15
C LEU A 275 8.78 10.92 -6.41
N ASP A 276 8.38 12.20 -6.46
CA ASP A 276 7.02 12.58 -6.88
C ASP A 276 5.94 11.89 -6.01
N GLN A 277 6.19 11.83 -4.70
CA GLN A 277 5.30 11.22 -3.70
C GLN A 277 4.27 12.19 -3.12
N PHE A 278 4.34 13.46 -3.49
CA PHE A 278 3.48 14.54 -3.02
C PHE A 278 2.76 15.19 -4.19
N ALA A 279 1.46 15.47 -4.02
CA ALA A 279 0.70 16.26 -4.97
C ALA A 279 1.13 17.73 -4.91
N GLU A 280 1.03 18.43 -6.04
CA GLU A 280 1.08 19.89 -6.03
C GLU A 280 -0.22 20.46 -5.45
N HIS A 281 -0.19 20.80 -4.16
CA HIS A 281 -1.35 21.40 -3.49
C HIS A 281 -1.48 22.88 -3.83
N ARG A 282 -2.39 23.22 -4.74
CA ARG A 282 -2.63 24.60 -5.20
C ARG A 282 -4.06 25.03 -4.86
N GLY A 283 -4.28 26.33 -4.71
CA GLY A 283 -5.62 26.90 -4.53
C GLY A 283 -6.25 26.65 -3.15
N TYR A 284 -5.46 26.20 -2.17
CA TYR A 284 -5.90 26.07 -0.79
C TYR A 284 -6.15 27.43 -0.12
N GLU A 285 -6.99 27.45 0.91
CA GLU A 285 -7.18 28.61 1.78
C GLU A 285 -6.10 28.58 2.87
N ALA A 286 -5.19 29.57 2.88
CA ALA A 286 -4.02 29.61 3.78
C ALA A 286 -4.36 29.45 5.27
N ARG A 287 -5.51 29.97 5.71
CA ARG A 287 -5.95 29.95 7.12
C ARG A 287 -7.05 28.91 7.38
N ARG A 288 -7.05 27.81 6.63
CA ARG A 288 -8.07 26.76 6.74
C ARG A 288 -7.47 25.46 7.23
N VAL A 289 -7.98 25.00 8.37
CA VAL A 289 -7.54 23.79 9.06
C VAL A 289 -8.66 22.77 8.98
N PHE A 290 -8.33 21.53 8.62
CA PHE A 290 -9.31 20.46 8.53
C PHE A 290 -9.01 19.31 9.48
N THR A 291 -10.05 18.78 10.12
CA THR A 291 -10.01 17.59 10.97
C THR A 291 -11.15 16.66 10.57
N LEU A 292 -10.84 15.38 10.35
CA LEU A 292 -11.85 14.33 10.22
C LEU A 292 -11.93 13.53 11.52
N THR A 293 -13.13 13.43 12.09
CA THR A 293 -13.34 12.79 13.39
C THR A 293 -14.38 11.66 13.34
N ASN A 294 -14.23 10.71 14.26
CA ASN A 294 -15.24 9.72 14.61
C ASN A 294 -15.62 9.79 16.10
N SER A 295 -15.22 10.87 16.78
CA SER A 295 -15.49 11.15 18.18
C SER A 295 -15.81 12.63 18.39
N ASP A 296 -16.57 12.95 19.44
CA ASP A 296 -16.75 14.32 19.91
C ASP A 296 -15.63 14.80 20.85
N GLU A 297 -14.71 13.91 21.18
CA GLU A 297 -13.48 14.22 21.90
C GLU A 297 -12.39 14.68 20.92
N LEU A 298 -12.15 15.99 20.92
CA LEU A 298 -11.12 16.66 20.14
C LEU A 298 -10.17 17.43 21.08
N PRO A 299 -9.24 16.74 21.77
CA PRO A 299 -8.27 17.39 22.65
C PRO A 299 -7.50 18.50 21.93
N ALA A 300 -7.08 19.53 22.65
CA ALA A 300 -6.43 20.76 22.13
C ALA A 300 -7.31 21.67 21.24
N LEU A 301 -8.36 21.17 20.56
CA LEU A 301 -9.17 22.01 19.67
C LEU A 301 -9.80 23.24 20.37
N PRO A 302 -10.42 23.14 21.56
CA PRO A 302 -10.98 24.31 22.24
C PRO A 302 -9.96 25.42 22.49
N GLU A 303 -8.77 25.05 22.98
CA GLU A 303 -7.68 26.00 23.24
C GLU A 303 -7.17 26.65 21.93
N LEU A 304 -7.07 25.88 20.85
CA LEU A 304 -6.65 26.40 19.54
C LEU A 304 -7.68 27.36 18.94
N LEU A 305 -8.98 27.11 19.14
CA LEU A 305 -10.06 27.99 18.66
C LEU A 305 -9.99 29.36 19.32
N GLU A 306 -9.74 29.40 20.64
CA GLU A 306 -9.59 30.64 21.42
C GLU A 306 -8.29 31.38 21.06
N ALA A 307 -7.18 30.65 20.91
CA ALA A 307 -5.88 31.24 20.64
C ALA A 307 -5.73 31.77 19.20
N LEU A 308 -6.47 31.21 18.23
CA LEU A 308 -6.33 31.52 16.80
C LEU A 308 -7.68 31.92 16.17
N PRO A 309 -8.30 33.04 16.59
CA PRO A 309 -9.62 33.46 16.10
C PRO A 309 -9.63 33.81 14.60
N GLY A 310 -8.46 34.10 14.02
CA GLY A 310 -8.30 34.39 12.59
C GLY A 310 -8.14 33.16 11.69
N VAL A 311 -8.10 31.95 12.26
CA VAL A 311 -7.95 30.68 11.54
C VAL A 311 -9.31 29.97 11.50
N ARG A 312 -9.72 29.53 10.32
CA ARG A 312 -10.96 28.77 10.12
C ARG A 312 -10.70 27.28 10.34
N PHE A 313 -11.34 26.73 11.36
CA PHE A 313 -11.33 25.31 11.66
C PHE A 313 -12.56 24.65 11.06
N VAL A 314 -12.35 23.54 10.35
CA VAL A 314 -13.44 22.70 9.85
C VAL A 314 -13.30 21.29 10.38
N VAL A 315 -14.33 20.84 11.08
CA VAL A 315 -14.41 19.48 11.59
C VAL A 315 -15.52 18.76 10.83
N ALA A 316 -15.20 17.60 10.24
CA ALA A 316 -16.17 16.73 9.59
C ALA A 316 -16.27 15.38 10.29
N ALA A 317 -17.43 14.75 10.18
CA ALA A 317 -17.66 13.37 10.60
C ALA A 317 -18.51 12.63 9.57
N LEU A 318 -18.32 11.32 9.43
CA LEU A 318 -19.18 10.47 8.59
C LEU A 318 -20.57 10.25 9.20
N THR A 319 -20.68 10.45 10.52
CA THR A 319 -21.87 10.25 11.34
C THR A 319 -22.47 11.59 11.77
N LEU A 320 -23.60 11.51 12.49
CA LEU A 320 -24.10 12.65 13.26
C LEU A 320 -23.08 13.06 14.33
N MET A 321 -23.05 14.35 14.66
CA MET A 321 -22.21 14.89 15.73
C MET A 321 -23.01 15.04 17.02
N SER A 322 -22.34 14.99 18.16
CA SER A 322 -22.99 15.18 19.45
C SER A 322 -23.33 16.65 19.70
N GLU A 323 -24.27 16.88 20.63
CA GLU A 323 -24.61 18.24 21.09
C GLU A 323 -23.40 18.98 21.66
N ARG A 324 -22.42 18.27 22.23
CA ARG A 324 -21.17 18.85 22.75
C ARG A 324 -20.38 19.57 21.64
N LEU A 325 -20.23 18.94 20.47
CA LEU A 325 -19.57 19.60 19.33
C LEU A 325 -20.42 20.76 18.82
N HIS A 326 -21.74 20.58 18.68
CA HIS A 326 -22.63 21.66 18.22
C HIS A 326 -22.61 22.87 19.15
N GLU A 327 -22.51 22.67 20.46
CA GLU A 327 -22.32 23.75 21.43
C GLU A 327 -20.97 24.43 21.26
N LEU A 328 -19.88 23.67 21.07
CA LEU A 328 -18.55 24.23 20.78
C LEU A 328 -18.57 25.11 19.52
N GLY A 329 -19.27 24.66 18.47
CA GLY A 329 -19.47 25.41 17.22
C GLY A 329 -20.29 26.70 17.40
N ARG A 330 -21.30 26.69 18.29
CA ARG A 330 -22.05 27.91 18.62
C ARG A 330 -21.21 28.94 19.39
N ARG A 331 -20.26 28.49 20.21
CA ARG A 331 -19.37 29.36 20.99
C ARG A 331 -18.25 29.98 20.15
N HIS A 332 -17.85 29.36 19.05
CA HIS A 332 -16.68 29.74 18.26
C HIS A 332 -17.04 29.99 16.80
N ALA A 333 -17.11 31.26 16.39
CA ALA A 333 -17.45 31.65 15.02
C ALA A 333 -16.42 31.18 13.97
N ASN A 334 -15.21 30.84 14.40
CA ASN A 334 -14.14 30.30 13.57
C ASN A 334 -14.19 28.76 13.43
N LEU A 335 -15.20 28.09 13.97
CA LEU A 335 -15.43 26.64 13.82
C LEU A 335 -16.61 26.35 12.89
N THR A 336 -16.39 25.52 11.87
CA THR A 336 -17.44 24.96 11.02
C THR A 336 -17.54 23.46 11.23
N LEU A 337 -18.75 22.96 11.48
CA LEU A 337 -19.03 21.54 11.67
C LEU A 337 -19.75 20.97 10.45
N ILE A 338 -19.30 19.81 9.98
CA ILE A 338 -19.89 19.09 8.84
C ILE A 338 -20.29 17.68 9.31
N PRO A 339 -21.50 17.49 9.87
CA PRO A 339 -22.02 16.16 10.19
C PRO A 339 -22.38 15.42 8.90
N THR A 340 -22.38 14.08 8.95
CA THR A 340 -22.80 13.21 7.83
C THR A 340 -22.10 13.52 6.50
N ALA A 341 -20.81 13.86 6.57
CA ALA A 341 -20.02 14.28 5.41
C ALA A 341 -19.86 13.13 4.40
N SER A 342 -20.22 13.39 3.14
CA SER A 342 -19.93 12.45 2.05
C SER A 342 -18.43 12.39 1.75
N ARG A 343 -17.95 11.29 1.14
CA ARG A 343 -16.54 11.18 0.69
C ARG A 343 -16.13 12.30 -0.26
N ARG A 344 -17.04 12.73 -1.15
CA ARG A 344 -16.82 13.88 -2.04
C ARG A 344 -16.57 15.15 -1.22
N ARG A 345 -17.42 15.39 -0.21
CA ARG A 345 -17.29 16.54 0.67
C ARG A 345 -15.96 16.52 1.43
N ILE A 346 -15.56 15.38 1.97
CA ILE A 346 -14.25 15.24 2.67
C ILE A 346 -13.09 15.58 1.73
N ARG A 347 -13.13 15.11 0.48
CA ARG A 347 -12.12 15.44 -0.53
C ARG A 347 -12.06 16.95 -0.81
N GLU A 348 -13.20 17.60 -1.01
CA GLU A 348 -13.26 19.07 -1.19
C GLU A 348 -12.65 19.83 -0.02
N GLU A 349 -12.87 19.36 1.20
CA GLU A 349 -12.36 20.01 2.41
C GLU A 349 -10.85 19.79 2.57
N LEU A 350 -10.33 18.62 2.20
CA LEU A 350 -8.88 18.37 2.07
C LEU A 350 -8.24 19.27 1.00
N ASP A 351 -8.86 19.38 -0.17
CA ASP A 351 -8.36 20.20 -1.29
C ASP A 351 -8.27 21.70 -0.91
N ARG A 352 -9.17 22.17 -0.05
CA ARG A 352 -9.21 23.57 0.39
C ARG A 352 -8.35 23.86 1.61
N ALA A 353 -7.96 22.85 2.39
CA ALA A 353 -7.25 23.06 3.64
C ALA A 353 -5.75 23.26 3.41
N SER A 354 -5.14 24.17 4.16
CA SER A 354 -3.68 24.33 4.19
C SER A 354 -3.02 23.35 5.16
N VAL A 355 -3.75 23.00 6.24
CA VAL A 355 -3.30 22.16 7.36
C VAL A 355 -4.34 21.07 7.64
N TYR A 356 -3.89 19.85 7.87
CA TYR A 356 -4.67 18.79 8.50
C TYR A 356 -4.29 18.69 9.98
N LEU A 357 -5.28 18.77 10.87
CA LEU A 357 -5.08 18.70 12.31
C LEU A 357 -5.61 17.38 12.85
N ASP A 358 -4.70 16.50 13.27
CA ASP A 358 -5.00 15.19 13.84
C ASP A 358 -5.15 15.28 15.38
N VAL A 359 -6.36 15.64 15.79
CA VAL A 359 -6.78 15.76 17.19
C VAL A 359 -7.96 14.85 17.53
N ASN A 360 -8.35 13.96 16.61
CA ASN A 360 -9.45 13.01 16.84
C ASN A 360 -9.07 11.98 17.91
N ALA A 361 -9.75 11.94 19.06
CA ALA A 361 -9.47 10.91 20.07
C ALA A 361 -9.97 9.50 19.66
N GLY A 362 -10.96 9.42 18.78
CA GLY A 362 -11.55 8.17 18.30
C GLY A 362 -10.66 7.39 17.33
N SER A 363 -11.22 6.36 16.69
CA SER A 363 -10.51 5.60 15.65
C SER A 363 -10.19 6.49 14.44
N GLN A 364 -9.10 6.17 13.74
CA GLN A 364 -8.73 6.81 12.48
C GLN A 364 -9.83 6.61 11.43
N VAL A 365 -10.07 7.65 10.62
CA VAL A 365 -11.14 7.68 9.63
C VAL A 365 -10.55 7.81 8.24
N LEU A 366 -10.89 6.87 7.34
CA LEU A 366 -10.56 6.90 5.90
C LEU A 366 -9.08 7.16 5.55
N ASP A 367 -8.14 6.75 6.40
CA ASP A 367 -6.71 7.04 6.22
C ASP A 367 -6.40 8.53 5.97
N ALA A 368 -7.18 9.43 6.59
CA ALA A 368 -7.10 10.86 6.33
C ALA A 368 -5.73 11.49 6.60
N VAL A 369 -4.99 10.99 7.61
CA VAL A 369 -3.65 11.49 7.95
C VAL A 369 -2.63 11.18 6.83
N PRO A 370 -2.42 9.91 6.42
CA PRO A 370 -1.62 9.61 5.23
C PRO A 370 -2.10 10.33 3.97
N ALA A 371 -3.42 10.44 3.75
CA ALA A 371 -3.96 11.14 2.58
C ALA A 371 -3.57 12.63 2.57
N ALA A 372 -3.71 13.33 3.70
CA ALA A 372 -3.33 14.72 3.84
C ALA A 372 -1.82 14.94 3.60
N TYR A 373 -0.99 14.04 4.13
CA TYR A 373 0.46 14.07 3.92
C TYR A 373 0.84 13.96 2.44
N HIS A 374 0.28 12.99 1.71
CA HIS A 374 0.53 12.83 0.28
C HIS A 374 -0.10 13.93 -0.58
N LEU A 375 -1.19 14.55 -0.11
CA LEU A 375 -1.78 15.73 -0.74
C LEU A 375 -0.95 17.01 -0.49
N GLY A 376 0.12 16.95 0.31
CA GLY A 376 0.99 18.09 0.56
C GLY A 376 0.40 19.12 1.53
N LEU A 377 -0.53 18.71 2.40
CA LEU A 377 -0.97 19.52 3.54
C LEU A 377 0.10 19.48 4.65
N VAL A 378 0.20 20.55 5.44
CA VAL A 378 0.93 20.46 6.71
C VAL A 378 0.09 19.61 7.65
N VAL A 379 0.62 18.49 8.12
CA VAL A 379 -0.09 17.59 9.03
C VAL A 379 0.47 17.75 10.44
N LEU A 380 -0.36 18.27 11.35
CA LEU A 380 -0.02 18.44 12.76
C LEU A 380 -0.84 17.45 13.59
N ALA A 381 -0.21 16.74 14.52
CA ALA A 381 -0.89 15.74 15.35
C ALA A 381 -0.65 16.00 16.83
N HIS A 382 -1.69 15.82 17.65
CA HIS A 382 -1.55 15.86 19.11
C HIS A 382 -1.08 14.50 19.63
N ALA A 383 0.09 14.45 20.28
CA ALA A 383 0.75 13.20 20.66
C ALA A 383 -0.14 12.15 21.34
N PRO A 384 -1.03 12.49 22.30
CA PRO A 384 -1.89 11.51 22.95
C PRO A 384 -2.88 10.79 22.02
N VAL A 385 -3.18 11.37 20.85
CA VAL A 385 -4.22 10.87 19.94
C VAL A 385 -3.74 10.68 18.50
N ALA A 386 -2.45 10.92 18.22
CA ALA A 386 -1.87 10.85 16.89
C ALA A 386 -2.09 9.48 16.21
N LYS A 387 -2.68 9.48 15.02
CA LYS A 387 -3.04 8.27 14.27
C LYS A 387 -1.90 7.75 13.42
N SER A 388 -1.12 8.64 12.84
CA SER A 388 0.00 8.27 11.98
C SER A 388 1.24 9.16 12.24
N PRO A 389 2.01 8.87 13.31
CA PRO A 389 3.19 9.66 13.67
C PRO A 389 4.24 9.80 12.57
N ALA A 390 4.29 8.87 11.61
CA ALA A 390 5.22 8.93 10.48
C ALA A 390 4.78 9.89 9.36
N HIS A 391 3.56 10.43 9.42
CA HIS A 391 2.97 11.32 8.42
C HIS A 391 2.51 12.64 9.05
N ALA A 392 2.98 12.97 10.25
CA ALA A 392 2.58 14.16 10.98
C ALA A 392 3.72 14.70 11.85
N LEU A 393 3.77 16.02 11.99
CA LEU A 393 4.56 16.68 13.03
C LEU A 393 3.82 16.48 14.36
N VAL A 394 4.28 15.51 15.13
CA VAL A 394 3.67 15.14 16.41
C VAL A 394 4.10 16.14 17.48
N CYS A 395 3.12 16.88 17.99
CA CYS A 395 3.30 17.91 19.00
C CYS A 395 2.97 17.33 20.39
N ALA A 396 3.83 17.58 21.37
CA ALA A 396 3.70 17.04 22.72
C ALA A 396 2.47 17.57 23.47
N GLY A 397 2.03 18.79 23.15
CA GLY A 397 0.86 19.41 23.77
C GLY A 397 0.27 20.57 22.97
N PRO A 398 -0.81 21.19 23.50
CA PRO A 398 -1.56 22.24 22.81
C PRO A 398 -0.75 23.50 22.48
N GLY A 399 0.21 23.89 23.33
CA GLY A 399 1.06 25.06 23.10
C GLY A 399 1.95 24.93 21.86
N GLU A 400 2.55 23.75 21.66
CA GLU A 400 3.35 23.46 20.47
C GLU A 400 2.47 23.38 19.21
N LEU A 401 1.28 22.76 19.32
CA LEU A 401 0.28 22.77 18.24
C LEU A 401 -0.08 24.20 17.83
N ARG A 402 -0.33 25.08 18.81
CA ARG A 402 -0.66 26.48 18.57
C ARG A 402 0.45 27.19 17.81
N GLU A 403 1.70 27.01 18.22
CA GLU A 403 2.86 27.66 17.60
C GLU A 403 3.06 27.21 16.15
N ARG A 404 3.09 25.89 15.91
CA ARG A 404 3.20 25.35 14.54
C ARG A 404 2.02 25.71 13.67
N LEU A 405 0.81 25.70 14.24
CA LEU A 405 -0.40 26.08 13.50
C LEU A 405 -0.40 27.57 13.13
N ALA A 406 0.07 28.44 14.03
CA ALA A 406 0.25 29.86 13.74
C ALA A 406 1.27 30.05 12.60
N THR A 407 2.42 29.38 12.65
CA THR A 407 3.43 29.41 11.58
C THR A 407 2.87 28.92 10.24
N ALA A 408 2.21 27.76 10.24
CA ALA A 408 1.65 27.14 9.04
C ALA A 408 0.52 27.96 8.39
N THR A 409 -0.16 28.82 9.16
CA THR A 409 -1.30 29.63 8.70
C THR A 409 -0.98 31.11 8.54
N ALA A 410 0.20 31.58 8.96
CA ALA A 410 0.63 32.97 8.84
C ALA A 410 0.79 33.42 7.38
N GLY A 411 1.32 32.54 6.52
CA GLY A 411 1.54 32.81 5.11
C GLY A 411 2.25 31.66 4.38
N PRO A 412 2.52 31.82 3.07
CA PRO A 412 3.11 30.76 2.25
C PRO A 412 4.48 30.28 2.74
N GLU A 413 5.32 31.17 3.25
CA GLU A 413 6.67 30.85 3.72
C GLU A 413 6.65 29.97 4.98
N GLY A 414 5.88 30.37 6.01
CA GLY A 414 5.73 29.59 7.23
C GLY A 414 5.13 28.21 6.97
N ARG A 415 4.12 28.15 6.08
CA ARG A 415 3.57 26.87 5.62
C ARG A 415 4.61 26.00 4.92
N ALA A 416 5.40 26.58 4.02
CA ALA A 416 6.43 25.85 3.28
C ALA A 416 7.51 25.31 4.23
N ALA A 417 7.88 26.05 5.27
CA ALA A 417 8.83 25.60 6.28
C ALA A 417 8.32 24.37 7.06
N GLU A 418 7.10 24.43 7.59
CA GLU A 418 6.48 23.31 8.31
C GLU A 418 6.29 22.09 7.38
N LEU A 419 5.89 22.31 6.14
CA LEU A 419 5.75 21.23 5.15
C LEU A 419 7.11 20.60 4.81
N ALA A 420 8.16 21.39 4.65
CA ALA A 420 9.50 20.88 4.37
C ALA A 420 10.06 20.06 5.55
N GLU A 421 9.85 20.51 6.80
CA GLU A 421 10.20 19.75 8.00
C GLU A 421 9.47 18.40 8.04
N LEU A 422 8.15 18.43 7.82
CA LEU A 422 7.30 17.22 7.78
C LEU A 422 7.78 16.23 6.72
N GLN A 423 8.04 16.71 5.50
CA GLN A 423 8.42 15.85 4.38
C GLN A 423 9.85 15.29 4.51
N ALA A 424 10.72 15.95 5.27
CA ALA A 424 12.09 15.51 5.52
C ALA A 424 12.25 14.63 6.79
N GLN A 425 11.19 14.45 7.59
CA GLN A 425 11.26 13.78 8.88
C GLN A 425 11.77 12.33 8.79
N ALA A 426 11.37 11.59 7.75
CA ALA A 426 11.76 10.20 7.56
C ALA A 426 13.15 10.05 6.90
N CYS A 427 13.42 10.88 5.91
CA CYS A 427 14.63 10.90 5.10
C CYS A 427 14.70 12.22 4.31
N PRO A 428 15.90 12.76 4.01
CA PRO A 428 16.05 13.83 3.03
C PRO A 428 15.36 13.51 1.69
N LEU A 429 14.72 14.51 1.10
CA LEU A 429 14.07 14.37 -0.21
C LEU A 429 15.11 14.09 -1.28
N SER A 430 14.94 12.95 -1.94
CA SER A 430 15.82 12.49 -3.02
C SER A 430 15.48 13.15 -4.35
N THR A 431 16.49 13.24 -5.20
CA THR A 431 16.38 13.77 -6.57
C THR A 431 16.60 12.66 -7.60
N PRO A 432 16.24 12.86 -8.88
CA PRO A 432 16.65 11.98 -9.97
C PRO A 432 18.16 11.72 -10.04
N ALA A 433 19.00 12.68 -9.59
CA ALA A 433 20.45 12.51 -9.56
C ALA A 433 20.90 11.54 -8.47
N ASP A 434 20.23 11.53 -7.31
CA ASP A 434 20.55 10.59 -6.22
C ASP A 434 20.28 9.14 -6.63
N TYR A 435 19.16 8.89 -7.32
CA TYR A 435 18.85 7.58 -7.89
C TYR A 435 19.91 7.13 -8.91
N ARG A 436 20.28 8.00 -9.87
CA ARG A 436 21.31 7.68 -10.88
C ARG A 436 22.70 7.48 -10.27
N ARG A 437 23.02 8.15 -9.17
CA ARG A 437 24.27 7.94 -8.44
C ARG A 437 24.34 6.55 -7.81
N LEU A 438 23.24 6.07 -7.22
CA LEU A 438 23.19 4.75 -6.58
C LEU A 438 22.99 3.61 -7.58
N LEU A 439 22.30 3.89 -8.69
CA LEU A 439 21.99 2.96 -9.77
C LEU A 439 22.57 3.49 -11.09
N PRO A 440 23.91 3.48 -11.26
CA PRO A 440 24.53 3.87 -12.52
C PRO A 440 24.02 2.96 -13.65
N GLY A 441 23.67 3.59 -14.76
CA GLY A 441 23.14 2.93 -15.95
C GLY A 441 24.21 2.43 -16.90
#